data_AF-A0A6J4V6N2-F1
#
_entry.id   AF-A0A6J4V6N2-F1
#
_cell.length_a   1.000
_cell.length_b   1.000
_cell.length_c   1.000
_cell.angle_alpha   90.00
_cell.angle_beta   90.00
_cell.angle_gamma   90.00
#
_symmetry.space_group_name_H-M   'P 1'
#
loop_
_entity.id
_entity.type
_entity.pdbx_description
1 polymer ?
#
loop_
_entity_poly.entity_id
_entity_poly.type
_entity_poly.pdbx_seq_one_letter_code
_entity_poly.pdbx_strand_id
1 'polypeptide(L)' 'DFLTAITAKRSMEASATEGVLDLATAFAVLESATANQPVPVSNVLDGSVARYQEEIDDHYGI' A
#
# COMPACT_ATOMS: atom_id res chain seq x y z
N ASP A 1 -17.54 11.10 -9.17
CA ASP A 1 -16.40 11.01 -10.10
C ASP A 1 -16.11 9.59 -10.57
N PHE A 2 -15.86 8.64 -9.67
CA PHE A 2 -15.58 7.21 -9.97
C PHE A 2 -16.57 6.53 -10.94
N LEU A 3 -17.87 6.48 -10.61
CA LEU A 3 -18.88 5.82 -11.47
C LEU A 3 -19.01 6.49 -12.85
N THR A 4 -18.84 7.82 -12.89
CA THR A 4 -18.80 8.59 -14.13
C THR A 4 -17.57 8.23 -14.95
N ALA A 5 -16.40 8.07 -14.32
CA ALA A 5 -15.16 7.67 -14.98
C ALA A 5 -15.27 6.30 -15.65
N ILE A 6 -15.87 5.33 -14.95
CA ILE A 6 -16.14 3.98 -15.48
C ILE A 6 -17.06 4.07 -16.70
N THR A 7 -18.18 4.76 -16.54
CA THR A 7 -19.19 4.89 -17.62
C THR A 7 -18.59 5.56 -18.85
N ALA A 8 -17.75 6.59 -18.65
CA ALA A 8 -17.09 7.34 -19.71
C ALA A 8 -15.78 6.69 -20.22
N LYS A 9 -15.37 5.53 -19.69
CA LYS A 9 -14.09 4.85 -20.00
C LYS A 9 -12.87 5.78 -19.93
N ARG A 10 -12.87 6.73 -19.01
CA ARG A 10 -11.73 7.64 -18.78
C ARG A 10 -10.91 7.17 -17.59
N SER A 11 -9.66 7.64 -17.53
CA SER A 11 -8.87 7.48 -16.31
C SER A 11 -9.56 8.18 -15.15
N MET A 12 -9.47 7.56 -13.98
CA MET A 12 -9.85 8.18 -12.71
C MET A 12 -8.79 9.21 -12.31
N GLU A 13 -9.20 10.15 -11.46
CA GLU A 13 -8.30 11.15 -10.90
C GLU A 13 -7.20 10.51 -10.05
N ALA A 14 -7.58 9.58 -9.16
CA ALA A 14 -6.65 8.71 -8.45
C ALA A 14 -6.61 7.34 -9.14
N SER A 15 -5.45 6.98 -9.68
CA SER A 15 -5.28 5.67 -10.34
C SER A 15 -5.05 4.55 -9.32
N ALA A 16 -5.30 3.30 -9.72
CA ALA A 16 -5.01 2.15 -8.86
C ALA A 16 -3.51 2.06 -8.51
N THR A 17 -2.63 2.34 -9.47
CA THR A 17 -1.18 2.34 -9.27
C THR A 17 -0.74 3.40 -8.27
N GLU A 18 -1.29 4.62 -8.39
CA GLU A 18 -1.04 5.70 -7.44
C GLU A 18 -1.51 5.32 -6.03
N GLY A 19 -2.74 4.83 -5.89
CA GLY A 19 -3.25 4.41 -4.60
C GLY A 19 -2.45 3.27 -3.95
N VAL A 20 -1.94 2.32 -4.73
CA VAL A 20 -1.05 1.27 -4.23
C VAL A 20 0.30 1.84 -3.77
N LEU A 21 0.87 2.79 -4.50
CA LEU A 21 2.11 3.47 -4.11
C LEU A 21 1.93 4.30 -2.84
N ASP A 22 0.80 4.99 -2.69
CA ASP A 22 0.47 5.75 -1.50
C ASP A 22 0.37 4.83 -0.27
N LEU A 23 -0.33 3.70 -0.43
CA LEU A 23 -0.46 2.70 0.63
C LEU A 23 0.89 2.07 1.00
N ALA A 24 1.67 1.64 0.01
CA ALA A 24 2.99 1.06 0.24
C ALA A 24 3.95 2.05 0.91
N THR A 25 3.83 3.34 0.58
CA THR A 25 4.61 4.41 1.24
C THR A 25 4.22 4.55 2.71
N ALA A 26 2.92 4.51 3.04
CA ALA A 26 2.46 4.55 4.42
C ALA A 26 2.98 3.35 5.23
N PHE A 27 2.91 2.14 4.66
CA PHE A 27 3.45 0.94 5.31
C PHE A 27 4.97 1.00 5.44
N ALA A 28 5.72 1.51 4.46
CA ALA A 28 7.17 1.65 4.57
C ALA A 28 7.59 2.54 5.76
N VAL A 29 6.82 3.58 6.09
CA VAL A 29 7.06 4.40 7.29
C VAL A 29 6.86 3.59 8.57
N LEU A 30 5.80 2.78 8.65
CA LEU A 30 5.47 1.96 9.81
C LEU A 30 6.49 0.81 10.01
N GLU A 31 6.88 0.19 8.91
CA GLU A 31 7.93 -0.83 8.87
C GLU A 31 9.29 -0.25 9.31
N SER A 32 9.62 0.95 8.82
CA SER A 32 10.86 1.64 9.20
C SER A 32 10.90 1.95 10.69
N ALA A 33 9.79 2.41 11.27
CA ALA A 33 9.68 2.64 12.71
C ALA A 33 9.80 1.34 13.52
N THR A 34 9.21 0.25 13.01
CA THR A 34 9.22 -1.07 13.66
C THR A 34 10.62 -1.71 13.63
N ALA A 35 11.32 -1.62 12.49
CA ALA A 35 12.65 -2.18 12.31
C ALA A 35 13.78 -1.24 12.80
N ASN A 36 13.45 0.02 13.09
CA ASN A 36 14.39 1.10 13.40
C ASN A 36 15.50 1.26 12.35
N GLN A 37 15.13 1.10 11.07
CA GLN A 37 16.02 1.18 9.92
C GLN A 37 15.27 1.70 8.69
N PRO A 38 15.94 2.30 7.69
CA PRO A 38 15.28 2.70 6.45
C PRO A 38 14.68 1.51 5.69
N VAL A 39 13.44 1.65 5.24
CA VAL A 39 12.73 0.63 4.44
C VAL A 39 12.39 1.23 3.07
N PRO A 40 12.90 0.66 1.95
CA PRO A 40 12.49 1.05 0.61
C PRO A 40 11.01 0.71 0.35
N VAL A 41 10.27 1.60 -0.31
CA VAL A 41 8.88 1.34 -0.72
C VAL A 41 8.75 0.08 -1.59
N SER A 42 9.77 -0.20 -2.43
CA SER A 42 9.82 -1.43 -3.23
C SER A 42 9.73 -2.71 -2.40
N ASN A 43 10.30 -2.70 -1.19
CA ASN A 43 10.33 -3.87 -0.32
C ASN A 43 8.96 -4.17 0.30
N VAL A 44 8.12 -3.15 0.44
CA VAL A 44 6.73 -3.32 0.84
C VAL A 44 5.90 -3.81 -0.34
N LEU A 45 6.11 -3.22 -1.54
CA LEU A 45 5.38 -3.60 -2.76
C LEU A 45 5.61 -5.06 -3.18
N ASP A 46 6.83 -5.58 -3.00
CA ASP A 46 7.18 -6.96 -3.34
C ASP A 46 6.97 -7.96 -2.19
N GLY A 47 6.54 -7.48 -1.02
CA GLY A 47 6.28 -8.30 0.17
C GLY A 47 7.54 -8.81 0.88
N SER A 48 8.73 -8.31 0.55
CA SER A 48 9.97 -8.66 1.28
C SER A 48 10.01 -8.09 2.70
N VAL A 49 9.21 -7.06 2.99
CA VAL A 49 9.01 -6.51 4.34
C VAL A 49 7.50 -6.40 4.61
N ALA A 50 7.05 -7.10 5.65
CA ALA A 50 5.64 -7.21 6.04
C ALA A 50 5.46 -7.44 7.56
N ARG A 51 6.40 -6.97 8.37
CA ARG A 51 6.40 -7.25 9.82
C ARG A 51 5.34 -6.44 10.55
N TYR A 52 5.16 -5.17 10.18
CA TYR A 52 4.13 -4.32 10.78
C TYR A 52 2.73 -4.86 10.49
N GLN A 53 2.50 -5.39 9.28
CA GLN A 53 1.21 -5.95 8.91
C GLN A 53 0.93 -7.34 9.50
N GLU A 54 1.94 -8.05 10.02
CA GLU A 54 1.79 -9.44 10.52
C GLU A 54 0.69 -9.56 11.57
N GLU A 55 0.63 -8.65 12.55
CA GLU A 55 -0.43 -8.65 13.57
C GLU A 55 -1.83 -8.34 12.99
N ILE A 56 -1.89 -7.57 11.89
CA ILE A 56 -3.13 -7.24 11.18
C ILE A 56 -3.60 -8.47 10.41
N ASP A 57 -2.69 -9.12 9.70
CA ASP A 57 -2.95 -10.32 8.91
C ASP A 57 -3.43 -11.46 9.83
N ASP A 58 -2.77 -11.66 10.98
CA ASP A 58 -3.20 -12.59 12.02
C ASP A 58 -4.62 -12.30 12.54
N HIS A 59 -4.95 -11.02 12.75
CA HIS A 59 -6.28 -10.61 13.23
C HIS A 59 -7.39 -10.93 12.21
N TYR A 60 -7.10 -10.77 10.92
CA TYR A 60 -8.07 -10.99 9.84
C TYR A 60 -7.99 -12.38 9.19
N GLY A 61 -6.99 -13.19 9.54
CA GLY A 61 -6.77 -14.54 9.00
C GLY A 61 -6.34 -14.52 7.52
N ILE A 62 -5.51 -13.55 7.14
CA ILE A 62 -4.97 -13.37 5.79
C ILE A 62 -3.61 -14.05 5.67
#